data_AF-A0A6F8U760-F1
#
_entry.id   AF-A0A6F8U760-F1
#
_cell.length_a   1.000
_cell.length_b   1.000
_cell.length_c   1.000
_cell.angle_alpha   90.00
_cell.angle_beta   90.00
_cell.angle_gamma   90.00
#
_symmetry.space_group_name_H-M   'P 1'
#
loop_
_entity.id
_entity.type
_entity.pdbx_description
1 polymer ?
#
loop_
_entity_poly.entity_id
_entity_poly.type
_entity_poly.pdbx_seq_one_letter_code
_entity_poly.pdbx_strand_id
1 'polypeptide(L)'
;MTYQQAASALGLSPPKTIQRIAQALEQLMREDAAAAKPFIATLVISRSGKGLPAAGFFELAVELGRFPSAPSQQEAFYYAEREQAINEWCRS
;
A
#
# COMPACT_ATOMS: atom_id res chain seq x y z
N MET A 1 -10.67 16.46 3.17
CA MET A 1 -10.08 16.35 4.51
C MET A 1 -8.60 16.08 4.36
N THR A 2 -7.74 16.86 5.03
CA THR A 2 -6.29 16.65 5.01
C THR A 2 -5.88 15.62 6.07
N TYR A 3 -4.74 14.97 5.85
CA TYR A 3 -4.19 13.95 6.76
C TYR A 3 -4.04 14.44 8.20
N GLN A 4 -3.75 15.74 8.38
CA GLN A 4 -3.72 16.38 9.70
C GLN A 4 -5.09 16.43 10.37
N GLN A 5 -6.16 16.72 9.63
CA GLN A 5 -7.51 16.79 10.21
C GLN A 5 -8.03 15.40 10.60
N ALA A 6 -7.67 14.36 9.83
CA ALA A 6 -7.99 12.98 10.18
C ALA A 6 -7.19 12.49 11.40
N ALA A 7 -5.90 12.84 11.50
CA ALA A 7 -5.06 12.47 12.64
C ALA A 7 -5.53 13.12 13.95
N SER A 8 -5.95 14.40 13.90
CA SER A 8 -6.48 15.10 15.08
C SER A 8 -7.84 14.56 15.54
N ALA A 9 -8.72 14.16 14.61
CA ALA A 9 -10.03 13.61 14.97
C ALA A 9 -9.97 12.21 15.63
N LEU A 10 -8.88 11.47 15.39
CA LEU A 10 -8.66 10.12 15.93
C LEU A 10 -7.83 10.10 17.22
N GLY A 11 -7.49 11.26 17.79
CA GLY A 11 -6.66 11.34 19.00
C GLY A 11 -5.23 10.84 18.81
N LEU A 12 -4.78 10.73 17.56
CA LEU A 12 -3.44 10.24 17.21
C LEU A 12 -2.46 11.41 17.25
N SER A 13 -2.05 11.79 18.46
CA SER A 13 -0.94 12.73 18.63
C SER A 13 0.36 12.11 18.10
N PRO A 14 1.16 12.84 17.31
CA PRO A 14 2.52 12.41 16.96
C PRO A 14 3.39 12.28 18.23
N PRO A 15 4.41 11.39 18.24
CA PRO A 15 5.13 10.88 17.07
C PRO A 15 4.84 9.40 16.74
N LYS A 16 5.21 8.98 15.51
CA LYS A 16 5.26 7.59 14.99
C LYS A 16 3.98 6.96 14.40
N THR A 17 2.88 7.70 14.25
CA THR A 17 1.66 7.15 13.59
C THR A 17 1.93 6.64 12.17
N ILE A 18 2.74 7.38 11.40
CA ILE A 18 3.08 7.01 10.02
C ILE A 18 3.94 5.73 9.99
N GLN A 19 4.91 5.58 10.90
CA GLN A 19 5.74 4.39 10.96
C GLN A 19 4.94 3.13 11.33
N ARG A 20 3.99 3.24 12.27
CA ARG A 20 3.12 2.11 12.63
C ARG A 20 2.24 1.67 11.46
N ILE A 21 1.72 2.64 10.71
CA ILE A 21 0.93 2.36 9.50
C ILE A 21 1.81 1.71 8.43
N ALA A 22 3.05 2.20 8.24
CA ALA A 22 3.99 1.59 7.30
C ALA A 22 4.27 0.13 7.68
N GLN A 23 4.61 -0.15 8.94
CA GLN A 23 4.88 -1.52 9.40
C GLN A 23 3.67 -2.46 9.24
N ALA A 24 2.47 -1.97 9.52
CA ALA A 24 1.25 -2.75 9.32
C ALA A 24 1.01 -3.04 7.83
N LEU A 25 1.27 -2.08 6.94
CA LEU A 25 1.18 -2.28 5.49
C LEU A 25 2.22 -3.28 4.99
N GLU A 26 3.46 -3.19 5.47
CA GLU A 26 4.53 -4.13 5.12
C GLU A 26 4.17 -5.56 5.56
N GLN A 27 3.60 -5.72 6.76
CA GLN A 27 3.15 -7.01 7.25
C GLN A 27 2.02 -7.59 6.37
N LEU A 28 1.03 -6.78 6.02
CA LEU A 28 -0.05 -7.18 5.11
C LEU A 28 0.48 -7.60 3.74
N MET A 29 1.45 -6.86 3.18
CA MET A 29 2.08 -7.23 1.91
C MET A 29 2.78 -8.59 1.99
N ARG A 30 3.44 -8.91 3.10
CA ARG A 30 4.05 -10.24 3.32
C ARG A 30 3.01 -11.34 3.38
N GLU A 31 1.89 -11.09 4.05
CA GLU A 31 0.77 -12.05 4.15
C GLU A 31 0.10 -12.27 2.78
N ASP A 32 -0.21 -11.19 2.05
CA ASP A 32 -0.76 -11.26 0.69
C ASP A 32 0.22 -11.95 -0.28
N ALA A 33 1.52 -11.69 -0.13
CA ALA A 33 2.58 -12.34 -0.88
C ALA A 33 2.59 -13.86 -0.65
N ALA A 34 2.53 -14.29 0.61
CA ALA A 34 2.47 -15.69 1.00
C ALA A 34 1.16 -16.36 0.56
N ALA A 35 0.05 -15.63 0.57
CA ALA A 35 -1.27 -16.14 0.19
C ALA A 35 -1.52 -16.18 -1.33
N ALA A 36 -0.54 -15.83 -2.17
CA ALA A 36 -0.72 -15.68 -3.62
C ALA A 36 -1.83 -14.67 -4.01
N LYS A 37 -2.15 -13.72 -3.13
CA LYS A 37 -3.22 -12.73 -3.31
C LYS A 37 -2.70 -11.39 -3.83
N PRO A 38 -3.57 -10.56 -4.45
CA PRO A 38 -3.23 -9.18 -4.80
C PRO A 38 -3.11 -8.33 -3.53
N PHE A 39 -2.11 -7.44 -3.51
CA PHE A 39 -1.80 -6.61 -2.36
C PHE A 39 -2.93 -5.66 -1.97
N ILE A 40 -3.55 -5.87 -0.80
CA ILE A 40 -4.58 -4.97 -0.28
C ILE A 40 -4.01 -3.59 0.06
N ALA A 41 -2.70 -3.53 0.31
CA ALA A 41 -1.94 -2.29 0.54
C ALA A 41 -2.08 -1.29 -0.63
N THR A 42 -2.27 -1.76 -1.87
CA THR A 42 -2.50 -0.88 -3.04
C THR A 42 -3.79 -0.05 -2.91
N LEU A 43 -4.82 -0.61 -2.25
CA LEU A 43 -6.09 0.07 -2.01
C LEU A 43 -5.97 1.14 -0.92
N VAL A 44 -5.21 0.86 0.14
CA VAL A 44 -5.01 1.77 1.29
C VAL A 44 -4.25 3.03 0.86
N ILE A 45 -3.23 2.87 0.01
CA ILE A 45 -2.42 3.99 -0.48
C ILE A 45 -3.22 4.89 -1.43
N SER A 46 -4.10 4.31 -2.26
CA SER A 46 -4.96 5.10 -3.17
C SER A 46 -5.86 6.09 -2.44
N ARG A 47 -6.36 5.74 -1.25
CA ARG A 47 -7.20 6.60 -0.40
C ARG A 47 -6.43 7.75 0.24
N SER A 48 -5.10 7.67 0.30
CA SER A 48 -4.24 8.73 0.87
C SER A 48 -3.94 9.88 -0.11
N GLY A 49 -4.48 9.83 -1.34
CA GLY A 49 -4.57 10.99 -2.25
C GLY A 49 -3.27 11.41 -2.97
N LYS A 50 -2.14 10.74 -2.72
CA LYS A 50 -0.84 11.07 -3.36
C LYS A 50 -0.55 10.36 -4.69
N GLY A 51 -1.52 9.62 -5.25
CA GLY A 51 -1.40 8.97 -6.57
C GLY A 51 -0.52 7.72 -6.58
N LEU A 52 0.65 7.76 -5.90
CA LEU A 52 1.62 6.67 -5.88
C LEU A 52 2.07 6.30 -4.44
N PRO A 53 2.41 5.02 -4.21
CA PRO A 53 3.11 4.56 -3.01
C PRO A 53 4.45 5.24 -2.77
N ALA A 54 4.90 5.21 -1.51
CA ALA A 54 6.28 5.59 -1.18
C ALA A 54 7.27 4.55 -1.74
N ALA A 55 8.53 4.96 -1.97
CA ALA A 55 9.58 4.09 -2.50
C ALA A 55 9.71 2.74 -1.74
N GLY A 56 9.61 2.76 -0.40
CA GLY A 56 9.68 1.55 0.42
C GLY A 56 8.60 0.50 0.11
N PHE A 57 7.44 0.89 -0.43
CA PHE A 57 6.45 -0.06 -0.92
C PHE A 57 6.97 -0.84 -2.14
N PHE A 58 7.57 -0.14 -3.10
CA PHE A 58 8.10 -0.77 -4.31
C PHE A 58 9.32 -1.63 -3.98
N GLU A 59 10.18 -1.18 -3.07
CA GLU A 59 11.32 -1.98 -2.59
C GLU A 59 10.85 -3.30 -1.96
N LEU A 60 9.86 -3.24 -1.05
CA LEU A 60 9.32 -4.45 -0.44
C LEU A 60 8.58 -5.34 -1.46
N ALA A 61 7.85 -4.76 -2.40
CA ALA A 61 7.14 -5.53 -3.43
C ALA A 61 8.11 -6.29 -4.36
N VAL A 62 9.27 -5.69 -4.66
CA VAL A 62 10.37 -6.35 -5.39
C VAL A 62 11.05 -7.41 -4.53
N GLU A 63 11.32 -7.14 -3.24
CA GLU A 63 11.88 -8.12 -2.30
C GLU A 63 11.00 -9.37 -2.20
N LEU A 64 9.68 -9.18 -2.20
CA LEU A 64 8.69 -10.26 -2.17
C LEU A 64 8.52 -10.97 -3.52
N GLY A 65 9.26 -10.57 -4.55
CA GLY A 65 9.23 -11.16 -5.88
C GLY A 65 7.90 -10.93 -6.63
N ARG A 66 7.09 -9.95 -6.20
CA ARG A 66 5.80 -9.64 -6.82
C ARG A 66 5.90 -8.54 -7.87
N PHE A 67 6.87 -7.65 -7.75
CA PHE A 67 7.06 -6.52 -8.65
C PHE A 67 8.38 -6.62 -9.41
N PRO A 68 8.46 -6.08 -10.64
CA PRO A 68 9.72 -5.98 -11.37
C PRO A 68 10.66 -4.99 -10.67
N SER A 69 11.96 -5.29 -10.67
CA SER A 69 12.99 -4.39 -10.12
C SER A 69 13.18 -3.13 -10.96
N ALA A 70 12.61 -3.07 -12.18
CA ALA A 70 12.71 -1.93 -13.09
C ALA A 70 11.74 -0.80 -12.67
N PRO A 71 12.22 0.37 -12.24
CA PRO A 71 11.36 1.45 -11.73
C PRO A 71 10.36 1.98 -12.75
N SER A 72 10.72 1.97 -14.04
CA SER A 72 9.84 2.37 -15.13
C SER A 72 8.65 1.43 -15.35
N GLN A 73 8.73 0.19 -14.88
CA GLN A 73 7.65 -0.81 -14.99
C GLN A 73 6.84 -0.92 -13.69
N GLN A 74 7.43 -0.55 -12.54
CA GLN A 74 6.79 -0.63 -11.24
C GLN A 74 5.47 0.15 -11.16
N GLU A 75 5.39 1.32 -11.78
CA GLU A 75 4.16 2.12 -11.80
C GLU A 75 3.04 1.43 -12.57
N ALA A 76 3.32 0.90 -13.77
CA ALA A 76 2.33 0.18 -14.57
C ALA A 76 1.85 -1.10 -13.85
N PHE A 77 2.77 -1.84 -13.24
CA PHE A 77 2.45 -3.01 -12.41
C PHE A 77 1.60 -2.63 -11.19
N TYR A 78 1.87 -1.49 -10.56
CA TYR A 78 1.07 -1.00 -9.44
C TYR A 78 -0.39 -0.75 -9.84
N TYR A 79 -0.62 -0.10 -10.98
CA TYR A 79 -2.00 0.13 -11.45
C TYR A 79 -2.71 -1.18 -11.81
N ALA A 80 -2.03 -2.12 -12.46
CA ALA A 80 -2.59 -3.44 -12.76
C ALA A 80 -2.92 -4.24 -11.48
N GLU A 81 -1.99 -4.29 -10.52
CA GLU A 81 -2.18 -4.98 -9.24
C GLU A 81 -3.31 -4.35 -8.43
N ARG A 82 -3.43 -3.03 -8.47
CA ARG A 82 -4.53 -2.31 -7.85
C ARG A 82 -5.88 -2.71 -8.45
N GLU A 83 -5.98 -2.83 -9.77
CA GLU A 83 -7.22 -3.25 -10.43
C GLU A 83 -7.62 -4.67 -10.00
N GLN A 84 -6.64 -5.58 -9.91
CA GLN A 84 -6.86 -6.93 -9.39
C GLN A 84 -7.33 -6.90 -7.93
N ALA A 85 -6.70 -6.08 -7.08
CA ALA A 85 -7.13 -5.92 -5.70
C ALA A 85 -8.55 -5.34 -5.60
N ILE A 86 -8.95 -4.39 -6.45
CA ILE A 86 -10.34 -3.90 -6.49
C ILE A 86 -11.29 -5.04 -6.87
N ASN A 87 -10.95 -5.83 -7.88
CA ASN A 87 -11.80 -6.94 -8.30
C ASN A 87 -11.93 -8.02 -7.21
N GLU A 88 -10.85 -8.34 -6.51
CA GLU A 88 -10.83 -9.37 -5.47
C GLU A 88 -11.52 -8.92 -4.18
N TRP A 89 -11.30 -7.67 -3.75
CA TRP A 89 -11.72 -7.20 -2.42
C TRP A 89 -12.97 -6.31 -2.44
N CYS A 90 -13.36 -5.72 -3.58
CA CYS A 90 -14.57 -4.92 -3.73
C CYS A 90 -15.72 -5.62 -4.47
N ARG A 91 -15.53 -6.84 -5.01
CA ARG A 91 -16.66 -7.70 -5.39
C ARG A 91 -17.09 -8.50 -4.16
N SER A 92 -17.96 -7.89 -3.36
CA SER A 92 -18.81 -8.61 -2.40
C SER A 92 -19.89 -9.41 -3.12
#